data_AF-A0A259BV44-F1
#
_entry.id   AF-A0A259BV44-F1
#
_cell.length_a   1.000
_cell.length_b   1.000
_cell.length_c   1.000
_cell.angle_alpha   90.00
_cell.angle_beta   90.00
_cell.angle_gamma   90.00
#
_symmetry.space_group_name_H-M   'P 1'
#
loop_
_entity.id
_entity.type
_entity.pdbx_description
1 polymer ?
#
loop_
_entity_poly.entity_id
_entity_poly.type
_entity_poly.pdbx_seq_one_letter_code
_entity_poly.pdbx_strand_id
1 'polypeptide(L)'
;MGVARCWGEPILNGRADVPLHGRLLYALGEALIYGPVKNVLGFSRIKVAYTAGEAIGPDLFAFYRSIGVNLKQFYGQTEAFLYISTQPDGQIRSDTVGPAAPGVEIRIVESGEVQFRSPGQFVEYLGDPVRTAETLTPDGFVRTGDAGFIGQDGHLRIIDRAKDVGRLTDGTLFAPKYIENKLKFFPNIKEAVAFGDGRDFVAAFINIDLTALGNWAERNGVSYGSYQELAALPQVYDIIRGHIRQVNRDLAAEPAMAGAAITRFVILHKELDADDGELTRTRKVRRAFVQEKYAGLVATLYENARECFVSTEVTFEDGRKGRIEATLTLAEVDDRGPHPHQRETLAA
;
A
#
# COMPACT_ATOMS: atom_id res chain seq x y z
N MET A 1 -1.74 -4.91 -25.40
CA MET A 1 -2.52 -4.82 -24.14
C MET A 1 -3.67 -3.81 -24.15
N GLY A 2 -3.71 -2.80 -25.03
CA GLY A 2 -4.81 -1.81 -25.05
C GLY A 2 -6.21 -2.43 -25.15
N VAL A 3 -6.42 -3.39 -26.06
CA VAL A 3 -7.70 -4.12 -26.21
C VAL A 3 -8.13 -4.80 -24.90
N ALA A 4 -7.21 -5.53 -24.23
CA ALA A 4 -7.50 -6.17 -22.94
C ALA A 4 -7.89 -5.15 -21.86
N ARG A 5 -7.18 -4.03 -21.76
CA ARG A 5 -7.48 -2.97 -20.78
C ARG A 5 -8.86 -2.35 -21.01
N CYS A 6 -9.25 -2.13 -22.26
CA CYS A 6 -10.54 -1.53 -22.58
C CYS A 6 -11.71 -2.52 -22.47
N TRP A 7 -11.53 -3.75 -22.94
CA TRP A 7 -12.65 -4.69 -23.15
C TRP A 7 -12.62 -5.91 -22.24
N GLY A 8 -11.47 -6.28 -21.68
CA GLY A 8 -11.31 -7.54 -20.95
C GLY A 8 -12.18 -7.62 -19.70
N GLU A 9 -12.11 -6.61 -18.83
CA GLU A 9 -12.95 -6.58 -17.63
C GLU A 9 -14.46 -6.45 -17.94
N PRO A 10 -14.92 -5.56 -18.85
CA PRO A 10 -16.32 -5.55 -19.27
C PRO A 10 -16.81 -6.91 -19.81
N ILE A 11 -16.01 -7.59 -20.64
CA ILE A 11 -16.34 -8.91 -21.18
C ILE A 11 -16.40 -9.95 -20.05
N LEU A 12 -15.42 -9.95 -19.15
CA LEU A 12 -15.35 -10.84 -17.99
C LEU A 12 -16.57 -10.68 -17.06
N ASN A 13 -17.04 -9.45 -16.89
CA ASN A 13 -18.24 -9.13 -16.10
C ASN A 13 -19.56 -9.34 -16.86
N GLY A 14 -19.53 -9.86 -18.10
CA GLY A 14 -20.73 -10.16 -18.88
C GLY A 14 -21.50 -8.93 -19.36
N ARG A 15 -20.86 -7.76 -19.46
CA ARG A 15 -21.51 -6.51 -19.87
C ARG A 15 -22.06 -6.59 -21.30
N ALA A 16 -23.33 -6.24 -21.47
CA ALA A 16 -24.03 -6.30 -22.76
C ALA A 16 -23.62 -5.16 -23.71
N ASP A 17 -23.15 -4.04 -23.18
CA ASP A 17 -22.78 -2.82 -23.93
C ASP A 17 -21.41 -2.88 -24.61
N VAL A 18 -20.69 -4.01 -24.49
CA VAL A 18 -19.44 -4.22 -25.24
C VAL A 18 -19.75 -4.42 -26.73
N PRO A 19 -19.25 -3.54 -27.63
CA PRO A 19 -19.54 -3.60 -29.06
C PRO A 19 -18.91 -4.84 -29.71
N LEU A 20 -19.51 -5.30 -30.82
CA LEU A 20 -19.09 -6.52 -31.52
C LEU A 20 -17.61 -6.50 -31.91
N HIS A 21 -17.10 -5.38 -32.41
CA HIS A 21 -15.68 -5.26 -32.76
C HIS A 21 -14.76 -5.45 -31.54
N GLY A 22 -15.16 -4.95 -30.36
CA GLY A 22 -14.42 -5.13 -29.11
C GLY A 22 -14.35 -6.60 -28.70
N ARG A 23 -15.47 -7.32 -28.82
CA ARG A 23 -15.54 -8.78 -28.56
C ARG A 23 -14.67 -9.58 -29.52
N LEU A 24 -14.70 -9.25 -30.82
CA LEU A 24 -13.89 -9.92 -31.84
C LEU A 24 -12.40 -9.68 -31.63
N LEU A 25 -11.99 -8.43 -31.38
CA LEU A 25 -10.59 -8.10 -31.08
C LEU A 25 -10.12 -8.78 -29.80
N TYR A 26 -10.97 -8.84 -28.78
CA TYR A 26 -10.65 -9.53 -27.54
C TYR A 26 -10.50 -11.04 -27.76
N ALA A 27 -11.39 -11.68 -28.51
CA ALA A 27 -11.29 -13.11 -28.84
C ALA A 27 -10.01 -13.44 -29.63
N LEU A 28 -9.61 -12.56 -30.56
CA LEU A 28 -8.32 -12.70 -31.26
C LEU A 28 -7.14 -12.55 -30.27
N GLY A 29 -7.23 -11.57 -29.37
CA GLY A 29 -6.26 -11.38 -28.30
C GLY A 29 -6.17 -12.60 -27.36
N GLU A 30 -7.30 -13.22 -27.03
CA GLU A 30 -7.38 -14.44 -26.23
C GLU A 30 -6.67 -15.60 -26.93
N ALA A 31 -6.89 -15.79 -28.23
CA ALA A 31 -6.25 -16.86 -28.99
C ALA A 31 -4.73 -16.66 -29.16
N LEU A 32 -4.27 -15.42 -29.37
CA LEU A 32 -2.89 -15.13 -29.78
C LEU A 32 -1.98 -14.63 -28.65
N ILE A 33 -2.54 -14.03 -27.59
CA ILE A 33 -1.78 -13.33 -26.56
C ILE A 33 -2.22 -13.76 -25.16
N TYR A 34 -3.47 -13.50 -24.77
CA TYR A 34 -3.92 -13.63 -23.38
C TYR A 34 -4.03 -15.09 -22.96
N GLY A 35 -4.53 -15.97 -23.83
CA GLY A 35 -4.57 -17.42 -23.62
C GLY A 35 -3.17 -18.01 -23.44
N PRO A 36 -2.22 -17.77 -24.37
CA PRO A 36 -0.82 -18.17 -24.19
C PRO A 36 -0.16 -17.63 -22.91
N VAL A 37 -0.36 -16.35 -22.58
CA VAL A 37 0.14 -15.75 -21.33
C VAL A 37 -0.45 -16.45 -20.11
N LYS A 38 -1.78 -16.66 -20.07
CA LYS A 38 -2.42 -17.45 -19.01
C LYS A 38 -1.86 -18.86 -18.94
N ASN A 39 -1.55 -19.48 -20.07
CA ASN A 39 -1.01 -20.84 -20.08
C ASN A 39 0.39 -20.94 -19.47
N VAL A 40 1.27 -19.99 -19.80
CA VAL A 40 2.61 -19.90 -19.18
C VAL A 40 2.51 -19.67 -17.68
N LEU A 41 1.53 -18.87 -17.23
CA LEU A 41 1.27 -18.63 -15.81
C LEU A 41 0.53 -19.78 -15.10
N GLY A 42 0.09 -20.82 -15.83
CA GLY A 42 -0.70 -21.93 -15.27
C GLY A 42 -2.18 -21.60 -15.02
N PHE A 43 -2.70 -20.52 -15.59
CA PHE A 43 -4.03 -19.96 -15.32
C PHE A 43 -5.10 -20.36 -16.34
N SER A 44 -4.78 -21.20 -17.34
CA SER A 44 -5.70 -21.58 -18.44
C SER A 44 -7.03 -22.19 -18.01
N ARG A 45 -7.10 -22.78 -16.81
CA ARG A 45 -8.30 -23.46 -16.28
C ARG A 45 -8.88 -22.81 -15.03
N ILE A 46 -8.38 -21.65 -14.62
CA ILE A 46 -8.91 -20.93 -13.46
C ILE A 46 -10.32 -20.44 -13.79
N LYS A 47 -11.28 -20.80 -12.95
CA LYS A 47 -12.66 -20.30 -13.03
C LYS A 47 -12.89 -19.10 -12.11
N VAL A 48 -12.29 -19.15 -10.93
CA VAL A 48 -12.34 -18.11 -9.91
C VAL A 48 -10.98 -18.06 -9.24
N ALA A 49 -10.45 -16.86 -9.06
CA ALA A 49 -9.26 -16.60 -8.28
C ALA A 49 -9.60 -15.59 -7.18
N TYR A 50 -9.04 -15.79 -5.99
CA TYR A 50 -9.14 -14.84 -4.91
C TYR A 50 -7.75 -14.41 -4.46
N THR A 51 -7.64 -13.16 -4.05
CA THR A 51 -6.49 -12.62 -3.32
C THR A 51 -6.96 -12.07 -1.98
N ALA A 52 -6.11 -12.21 -0.96
CA ALA A 52 -6.38 -11.85 0.42
C ALA A 52 -5.05 -11.75 1.19
N GLY A 53 -5.12 -11.37 2.47
CA GLY A 53 -3.99 -11.33 3.39
C GLY A 53 -3.18 -10.04 3.35
N GLU A 54 -3.03 -9.42 2.17
CA GLU A 54 -2.42 -8.10 1.99
C GLU A 54 -3.06 -7.39 0.77
N ALA A 55 -2.96 -6.07 0.72
CA ALA A 55 -3.49 -5.30 -0.40
C ALA A 55 -2.71 -5.60 -1.70
N ILE A 56 -3.45 -5.79 -2.81
CA ILE A 56 -2.88 -5.93 -4.15
C ILE A 56 -2.97 -4.60 -4.90
N GLY A 57 -1.93 -4.28 -5.68
CA GLY A 57 -1.92 -3.06 -6.47
C GLY A 57 -3.04 -3.02 -7.52
N PRO A 58 -3.76 -1.88 -7.67
CA PRO A 58 -4.84 -1.73 -8.64
C PRO A 58 -4.45 -2.10 -10.06
N ASP A 59 -3.25 -1.71 -10.49
CA ASP A 59 -2.74 -2.02 -11.83
C ASP A 59 -2.50 -3.53 -12.03
N LEU A 60 -1.97 -4.21 -11.01
CA LEU A 60 -1.73 -5.65 -11.05
C LEU A 60 -3.07 -6.41 -11.04
N PHE A 61 -4.01 -5.97 -10.20
CA PHE A 61 -5.36 -6.51 -10.15
C PHE A 61 -6.09 -6.34 -11.49
N ALA A 62 -6.05 -5.13 -12.06
CA ALA A 62 -6.63 -4.82 -13.36
C ALA A 62 -5.96 -5.60 -14.48
N PHE A 63 -4.65 -5.81 -14.44
CA PHE A 63 -3.93 -6.63 -15.43
C PHE A 63 -4.50 -8.05 -15.49
N TYR A 64 -4.59 -8.76 -14.35
CA TYR A 64 -5.09 -10.13 -14.33
C TYR A 64 -6.54 -10.22 -14.80
N ARG A 65 -7.38 -9.27 -14.39
CA ARG A 65 -8.77 -9.20 -14.85
C ARG A 65 -8.87 -8.88 -16.34
N SER A 66 -7.99 -8.02 -16.87
CA SER A 66 -7.97 -7.67 -18.29
C SER A 66 -7.67 -8.86 -19.20
N ILE A 67 -6.87 -9.83 -18.75
CA ILE A 67 -6.58 -11.07 -19.48
C ILE A 67 -7.60 -12.19 -19.21
N GLY A 68 -8.71 -11.86 -18.54
CA GLY A 68 -9.84 -12.77 -18.33
C GLY A 68 -9.69 -13.70 -17.13
N VAL A 69 -8.78 -13.41 -16.19
CA VAL A 69 -8.78 -14.11 -14.89
C VAL A 69 -9.87 -13.50 -14.02
N ASN A 70 -10.82 -14.32 -13.54
CA ASN A 70 -11.85 -13.89 -12.59
C ASN A 70 -11.24 -13.71 -11.18
N LEU A 71 -10.33 -12.75 -11.06
CA LEU A 71 -9.67 -12.37 -9.82
C LEU A 71 -10.59 -11.45 -9.01
N LYS A 72 -10.75 -11.79 -7.74
CA LYS A 72 -11.59 -11.11 -6.76
C LYS A 72 -10.82 -10.93 -5.46
N GLN A 73 -11.30 -10.04 -4.61
CA GLN A 73 -10.76 -9.85 -3.28
C GLN A 73 -11.73 -10.36 -2.22
N PHE A 74 -11.18 -10.87 -1.12
CA PHE A 74 -11.90 -11.08 0.13
C PHE A 74 -11.03 -10.63 1.29
N TYR A 75 -11.65 -10.32 2.41
CA TYR A 75 -10.96 -10.05 3.67
C TYR A 75 -11.42 -11.01 4.74
N GLY A 76 -10.49 -11.43 5.58
CA GLY A 76 -10.75 -12.34 6.68
C GLY A 76 -9.53 -12.52 7.58
N GLN A 77 -9.72 -13.29 8.62
CA GLN A 77 -8.72 -13.62 9.63
C GLN A 77 -9.05 -14.97 10.26
N THR A 78 -8.12 -15.54 11.02
CA THR A 78 -8.27 -16.84 11.68
C THR A 78 -9.52 -16.89 12.57
N GLU A 79 -9.78 -15.81 13.30
CA GLU A 79 -10.92 -15.63 14.19
C GLU A 79 -12.26 -15.65 13.44
N ALA A 80 -12.25 -15.45 12.12
CA ALA A 80 -13.41 -15.51 11.24
C ALA A 80 -13.54 -16.85 10.48
N PHE A 81 -12.74 -17.87 10.84
CA PHE A 81 -12.53 -19.13 10.11
C PHE A 81 -11.90 -18.97 8.72
N LEU A 82 -12.40 -18.03 7.89
CA LEU A 82 -11.82 -17.75 6.57
C LEU A 82 -12.03 -16.31 6.09
N TYR A 83 -13.28 -15.89 5.84
CA TYR A 83 -13.59 -14.58 5.27
C TYR A 83 -14.78 -13.89 5.96
N ILE A 84 -14.66 -12.58 6.11
CA ILE A 84 -15.63 -11.63 6.68
C ILE A 84 -16.38 -10.92 5.55
N SER A 85 -15.69 -10.58 4.46
CA SER A 85 -16.25 -9.92 3.28
C SER A 85 -15.68 -10.55 2.01
N THR A 86 -16.46 -10.53 0.92
CA THR A 86 -16.05 -11.10 -0.37
C THR A 86 -16.72 -10.38 -1.52
N GLN A 87 -15.98 -10.15 -2.60
CA GLN A 87 -16.53 -9.50 -3.78
C GLN A 87 -17.43 -10.45 -4.59
N PRO A 88 -18.70 -10.10 -4.84
CA PRO A 88 -19.57 -10.89 -5.70
C PRO A 88 -19.24 -10.65 -7.18
N ASP A 89 -19.74 -11.53 -8.06
CA ASP A 89 -19.66 -11.29 -9.50
C ASP A 89 -20.34 -9.97 -9.89
N GLY A 90 -19.77 -9.25 -10.85
CA GLY A 90 -20.27 -7.95 -11.32
C GLY A 90 -19.99 -6.74 -10.41
N GLN A 91 -19.56 -6.95 -9.16
CA GLN A 91 -19.17 -5.88 -8.22
C GLN A 91 -17.72 -6.06 -7.77
N ILE A 92 -16.79 -6.04 -8.71
CA ILE A 92 -15.36 -6.21 -8.43
C ILE A 92 -14.67 -4.87 -8.53
N ARG A 93 -13.92 -4.49 -7.49
CA ARG A 93 -13.13 -3.25 -7.45
C ARG A 93 -11.77 -3.50 -6.80
N SER A 94 -10.72 -2.89 -7.32
CA SER A 94 -9.37 -3.07 -6.77
C SER A 94 -9.16 -2.43 -5.41
N ASP A 95 -9.96 -1.43 -5.06
CA ASP A 95 -9.82 -0.61 -3.85
C ASP A 95 -10.64 -1.14 -2.65
N THR A 96 -11.33 -2.29 -2.78
CA THR A 96 -12.21 -2.83 -1.74
C THR A 96 -12.03 -4.32 -1.55
N VAL A 97 -12.44 -4.81 -0.37
CA VAL A 97 -12.48 -6.25 -0.06
C VAL A 97 -13.89 -6.85 -0.18
N GLY A 98 -14.84 -6.05 -0.68
CA GLY A 98 -16.21 -6.46 -0.96
C GLY A 98 -17.20 -6.13 0.17
N PRO A 99 -18.49 -6.39 -0.06
CA PRO A 99 -19.51 -6.33 0.99
C PRO A 99 -19.34 -7.48 1.99
N ALA A 100 -20.07 -7.40 3.11
CA ALA A 100 -20.14 -8.48 4.08
C ALA A 100 -20.53 -9.81 3.41
N ALA A 101 -19.86 -10.89 3.80
CA ALA A 101 -20.19 -12.22 3.31
C ALA A 101 -21.58 -12.66 3.81
N PRO A 102 -22.24 -13.62 3.13
CA PRO A 102 -23.55 -14.09 3.56
C PRO A 102 -23.57 -14.56 5.02
N GLY A 103 -24.49 -14.01 5.81
CA GLY A 103 -24.62 -14.31 7.24
C GLY A 103 -23.59 -13.61 8.14
N VAL A 104 -22.73 -12.75 7.59
CA VAL A 104 -21.78 -11.94 8.37
C VAL A 104 -22.36 -10.56 8.60
N GLU A 105 -22.37 -10.12 9.86
CA GLU A 105 -22.66 -8.75 10.24
C GLU A 105 -21.33 -8.00 10.41
N ILE A 106 -21.23 -6.79 9.87
CA ILE A 106 -20.06 -5.92 10.01
C ILE A 106 -20.51 -4.58 10.56
N ARG A 107 -19.76 -4.04 11.52
CA ARG A 107 -19.90 -2.66 11.97
C ARG A 107 -18.53 -1.99 12.08
N ILE A 108 -18.53 -0.67 11.91
CA ILE A 108 -17.37 0.18 12.17
C ILE A 108 -17.68 0.96 13.45
N VAL A 109 -16.86 0.80 14.49
CA VAL A 109 -17.04 1.55 15.74
C VAL A 109 -16.42 2.94 15.63
N GLU A 110 -16.67 3.82 16.61
CA GLU A 110 -16.20 5.22 16.60
C GLU A 110 -14.68 5.36 16.42
N SER A 111 -13.89 4.41 16.92
CA SER A 111 -12.44 4.38 16.72
C SER A 111 -12.00 4.06 15.28
N GLY A 112 -12.94 3.68 14.40
CA GLY A 112 -12.67 3.18 13.05
C GLY A 112 -12.36 1.68 12.99
N GLU A 113 -12.34 0.97 14.12
CA GLU A 113 -12.13 -0.48 14.14
C GLU A 113 -13.31 -1.21 13.48
N VAL A 114 -12.98 -2.19 12.62
CA VAL A 114 -13.93 -3.12 12.05
C VAL A 114 -14.26 -4.20 13.10
N GLN A 115 -15.54 -4.45 13.31
CA GLN A 115 -16.00 -5.58 14.11
C GLN A 115 -16.95 -6.43 13.28
N PHE A 116 -16.91 -7.75 13.48
CA PHE A 116 -17.80 -8.65 12.76
C PHE A 116 -18.46 -9.67 13.67
N ARG A 117 -19.61 -10.19 13.24
CA ARG A 117 -20.25 -11.37 13.83
C ARG A 117 -20.58 -12.35 12.72
N SER A 118 -20.21 -13.61 12.88
CA SER A 118 -20.32 -14.65 11.85
C SER A 118 -20.65 -16.02 12.47
N PRO A 119 -21.45 -16.87 11.80
CA PRO A 119 -21.66 -18.26 12.21
C PRO A 119 -20.38 -19.09 12.34
N GLY A 120 -19.33 -18.70 11.60
CA GLY A 120 -18.04 -19.39 11.59
C GLY A 120 -16.98 -18.76 12.47
N GLN A 121 -17.30 -17.76 13.29
CA GLN A 121 -16.30 -17.13 14.15
C GLN A 121 -15.77 -18.10 15.22
N PHE A 122 -14.54 -17.88 15.67
CA PHE A 122 -13.94 -18.66 16.74
C PHE A 122 -14.74 -18.57 18.06
N VAL A 123 -14.52 -19.54 18.94
CA VAL A 123 -15.16 -19.59 20.28
C VAL A 123 -14.28 -18.92 21.32
N GLU A 124 -13.01 -19.34 21.40
CA GLU A 124 -12.03 -18.84 22.37
C GLU A 124 -10.60 -19.11 21.92
N TYR A 125 -9.65 -18.44 22.56
CA TYR A 125 -8.25 -18.81 22.52
C TYR A 125 -7.96 -19.89 23.58
N LEU A 126 -7.32 -20.97 23.16
CA LEU A 126 -7.03 -22.11 24.03
C LEU A 126 -6.19 -21.70 25.25
N GLY A 127 -6.77 -21.84 26.45
CA GLY A 127 -6.09 -21.54 27.71
C GLY A 127 -5.91 -20.05 28.01
N ASP A 128 -6.56 -19.16 27.25
CA ASP A 128 -6.42 -17.70 27.41
C ASP A 128 -7.80 -17.01 27.48
N PRO A 129 -8.49 -17.11 28.64
CA PRO A 129 -9.80 -16.48 28.81
C PRO A 129 -9.73 -14.95 28.80
N VAL A 130 -8.58 -14.35 29.14
CA VAL A 130 -8.39 -12.89 29.16
C VAL A 130 -8.39 -12.37 27.73
N ARG A 131 -7.55 -12.90 26.84
CA ARG A 131 -7.55 -12.48 25.42
C ARG A 131 -8.85 -12.78 24.71
N THR A 132 -9.51 -13.87 25.10
CA THR A 132 -10.84 -14.22 24.57
C THR A 132 -11.84 -13.12 24.89
N ALA A 133 -11.91 -12.69 26.16
CA ALA A 133 -12.80 -11.62 26.60
C ALA A 133 -12.42 -10.24 26.04
N GLU A 134 -11.13 -9.99 25.76
CA GLU A 134 -10.69 -8.77 25.09
C GLU A 134 -11.15 -8.73 23.62
N THR A 135 -11.13 -9.88 22.95
CA THR A 135 -11.42 -10.01 21.51
C THR A 135 -12.92 -10.12 21.20
N LEU A 136 -13.69 -10.72 22.10
CA LEU A 136 -15.14 -10.81 21.99
C LEU A 136 -15.83 -9.69 22.75
N THR A 137 -16.69 -8.94 22.06
CA THR A 137 -17.55 -7.95 22.72
C THR A 137 -18.71 -8.64 23.45
N PRO A 138 -19.31 -7.99 24.46
CA PRO A 138 -20.44 -8.56 25.20
C PRO A 138 -21.66 -8.90 24.32
N ASP A 139 -21.83 -8.23 23.18
CA ASP A 139 -22.89 -8.46 22.21
C ASP A 139 -22.51 -9.44 21.07
N GLY A 140 -21.39 -10.15 21.23
CA GLY A 140 -20.99 -11.29 20.39
C GLY A 140 -20.25 -10.93 19.10
N PHE A 141 -19.79 -9.68 18.95
CA PHE A 141 -18.91 -9.29 17.85
C PHE A 141 -17.46 -9.60 18.18
N VAL A 142 -16.68 -9.94 17.17
CA VAL A 142 -15.24 -10.09 17.21
C VAL A 142 -14.59 -8.75 16.86
N ARG A 143 -13.64 -8.31 17.69
CA ARG A 143 -12.74 -7.20 17.41
C ARG A 143 -11.64 -7.65 16.46
N THR A 144 -11.61 -7.11 15.25
CA THR A 144 -10.64 -7.53 14.23
C THR A 144 -9.23 -7.01 14.52
N GLY A 145 -9.11 -5.92 15.29
CA GLY A 145 -7.89 -5.14 15.39
C GLY A 145 -7.47 -4.46 14.08
N ASP A 146 -8.35 -4.41 13.08
CA ASP A 146 -8.16 -3.72 11.80
C ASP A 146 -9.08 -2.49 11.75
N ALA A 147 -8.55 -1.39 11.25
CA ALA A 147 -9.30 -0.17 10.96
C ALA A 147 -9.80 -0.19 9.51
N GLY A 148 -11.00 0.32 9.29
CA GLY A 148 -11.61 0.35 7.97
C GLY A 148 -12.87 1.20 7.93
N PHE A 149 -13.47 1.26 6.74
CA PHE A 149 -14.74 1.95 6.53
C PHE A 149 -15.57 1.26 5.46
N ILE A 150 -16.89 1.47 5.54
CA ILE A 150 -17.83 1.01 4.52
C ILE A 150 -18.14 2.20 3.61
N GLY A 151 -17.86 2.05 2.32
CA GLY A 151 -18.17 3.08 1.33
C GLY A 151 -19.68 3.19 1.07
N GLN A 152 -20.09 4.24 0.36
CA GLN A 152 -21.48 4.41 -0.10
C GLN A 152 -21.94 3.27 -1.02
N ASP A 153 -20.99 2.55 -1.63
CA ASP A 153 -21.22 1.35 -2.43
C ASP A 153 -21.54 0.10 -1.58
N GLY A 154 -21.48 0.19 -0.25
CA GLY A 154 -21.68 -0.94 0.66
C GLY A 154 -20.47 -1.87 0.76
N HIS A 155 -19.33 -1.48 0.19
CA HIS A 155 -18.10 -2.27 0.22
C HIS A 155 -17.20 -1.84 1.38
N LEU A 156 -16.63 -2.84 2.06
CA LEU A 156 -15.61 -2.64 3.08
C LEU A 156 -14.25 -2.30 2.43
N ARG A 157 -13.57 -1.32 3.01
CA ARG A 157 -12.18 -0.97 2.71
C ARG A 157 -11.37 -1.06 4.00
N ILE A 158 -10.30 -1.85 3.97
CA ILE A 158 -9.38 -2.00 5.09
C ILE A 158 -8.27 -0.97 4.94
N ILE A 159 -7.98 -0.27 6.02
CA ILE A 159 -6.99 0.81 6.06
C ILE A 159 -5.65 0.27 6.62
N ASP A 160 -5.63 -0.13 7.88
CA ASP A 160 -4.43 -0.61 8.59
C ASP A 160 -4.84 -1.39 9.86
N ARG A 161 -3.88 -1.86 10.66
CA ARG A 161 -4.14 -2.34 12.02
C ARG A 161 -4.58 -1.16 12.88
N ALA A 162 -5.66 -1.31 13.64
CA ALA A 162 -6.21 -0.27 14.50
C ALA A 162 -5.17 0.31 15.48
N LYS A 163 -4.24 -0.53 15.98
CA LYS A 163 -3.15 -0.09 16.87
C LYS A 163 -2.02 0.69 16.17
N ASP A 164 -1.90 0.56 14.85
CA ASP A 164 -0.85 1.21 14.06
C ASP A 164 -1.36 2.55 13.47
N VAL A 165 -2.67 2.81 13.55
CA VAL A 165 -3.29 4.06 13.14
C VAL A 165 -3.01 5.13 14.18
N GLY A 166 -2.39 6.22 13.74
CA GLY A 166 -2.07 7.40 14.53
C GLY A 166 -2.87 8.62 14.09
N ARG A 167 -2.46 9.79 14.58
CA ARG A 167 -3.01 11.09 14.17
C ARG A 167 -1.92 12.13 13.98
N LEU A 168 -2.11 13.01 13.01
CA LEU A 168 -1.32 14.24 12.92
C LEU A 168 -1.67 15.16 14.10
N THR A 169 -0.88 16.21 14.31
CA THR A 169 -1.08 17.19 15.39
C THR A 169 -2.43 17.93 15.31
N ASP A 170 -3.00 18.04 14.11
CA ASP A 170 -4.33 18.63 13.87
C ASP A 170 -5.51 17.64 14.04
N GLY A 171 -5.22 16.39 14.43
CA GLY A 171 -6.20 15.32 14.60
C GLY A 171 -6.53 14.53 13.35
N THR A 172 -5.97 14.90 12.18
CA THR A 172 -6.10 14.17 10.92
C THR A 172 -5.66 12.72 11.10
N LEU A 173 -6.44 11.79 10.54
CA LEU A 173 -6.16 10.36 10.60
C LEU A 173 -4.84 10.05 9.85
N PHE A 174 -3.94 9.33 10.50
CA PHE A 174 -2.71 8.85 9.88
C PHE A 174 -2.67 7.32 9.89
N ALA A 175 -2.80 6.72 8.71
CA ALA A 175 -2.71 5.28 8.53
C ALA A 175 -1.48 4.92 7.70
N PRO A 176 -0.36 4.52 8.32
CA PRO A 176 0.90 4.40 7.62
C PRO A 176 0.88 3.30 6.55
N LYS A 177 0.39 2.09 6.82
CA LYS A 177 0.41 1.02 5.80
C LYS A 177 -0.48 1.33 4.62
N TYR A 178 -1.56 2.07 4.85
CA TYR A 178 -2.44 2.50 3.77
C TYR A 178 -1.69 3.36 2.75
N ILE A 179 -0.93 4.33 3.24
CA ILE A 179 -0.10 5.23 2.43
C ILE A 179 1.06 4.44 1.79
N GLU A 180 1.73 3.61 2.57
CA GLU A 180 2.86 2.78 2.11
C GLU A 180 2.44 1.81 1.00
N ASN A 181 1.28 1.17 1.12
CA ASN A 181 0.77 0.26 0.11
C ASN A 181 0.42 0.99 -1.18
N LYS A 182 -0.22 2.17 -1.11
CA LYS A 182 -0.46 3.01 -2.30
C LYS A 182 0.84 3.39 -3.01
N LEU A 183 1.92 3.69 -2.27
CA LEU A 183 3.24 3.95 -2.84
C LEU A 183 3.85 2.69 -3.47
N LYS A 184 3.76 1.55 -2.80
CA LYS A 184 4.29 0.26 -3.29
C LYS A 184 3.56 -0.31 -4.51
N PHE A 185 2.39 0.21 -4.85
CA PHE A 185 1.72 -0.15 -6.09
C PHE A 185 2.43 0.38 -7.34
N PHE A 186 3.33 1.36 -7.19
CA PHE A 186 4.18 1.82 -8.27
C PHE A 186 5.40 0.90 -8.39
N PRO A 187 5.69 0.36 -9.60
CA PRO A 187 6.77 -0.61 -9.79
C PRO A 187 8.17 -0.04 -9.51
N ASN A 188 8.31 1.28 -9.43
CA ASN A 188 9.59 1.94 -9.11
C ASN A 188 9.88 1.99 -7.61
N ILE A 189 8.90 1.66 -6.75
CA ILE A 189 9.01 1.70 -5.29
C ILE A 189 8.99 0.27 -4.76
N LYS A 190 10.09 -0.14 -4.13
CA LYS A 190 10.24 -1.47 -3.53
C LYS A 190 9.66 -1.54 -2.12
N GLU A 191 9.92 -0.51 -1.32
CA GLU A 191 9.42 -0.37 0.04
C GLU A 191 9.20 1.11 0.35
N ALA A 192 8.24 1.37 1.24
CA ALA A 192 7.98 2.71 1.76
C ALA A 192 7.74 2.65 3.27
N VAL A 193 8.17 3.67 3.99
CA VAL A 193 7.86 3.84 5.41
C VAL A 193 7.31 5.25 5.62
N ALA A 194 6.05 5.34 6.00
CA ALA A 194 5.39 6.60 6.30
C ALA A 194 5.54 6.96 7.79
N PHE A 195 5.72 8.26 8.03
CA PHE A 195 5.79 8.89 9.35
C PHE A 195 4.76 10.01 9.39
N GLY A 196 4.07 10.18 10.52
CA GLY A 196 3.04 11.20 10.65
C GLY A 196 2.40 11.26 12.03
N ASP A 197 2.40 10.16 12.78
CA ASP A 197 1.83 10.14 14.13
C ASP A 197 2.51 11.16 15.05
N GLY A 198 1.71 12.07 15.62
CA GLY A 198 2.17 13.20 16.43
C GLY A 198 2.98 14.26 15.66
N ARG A 199 2.84 14.34 14.33
CA ARG A 199 3.57 15.28 13.47
C ARG A 199 2.62 16.20 12.70
N ASP A 200 3.16 17.32 12.19
CA ASP A 200 2.39 18.33 11.48
C ASP A 200 2.00 17.92 10.05
N PHE A 201 2.71 16.96 9.46
CA PHE A 201 2.45 16.45 8.13
C PHE A 201 2.95 15.02 7.98
N VAL A 202 2.58 14.34 6.89
CA VAL A 202 3.12 13.02 6.56
C VAL A 202 4.43 13.16 5.80
N ALA A 203 5.46 12.44 6.27
CA ALA A 203 6.72 12.26 5.55
C ALA A 203 6.95 10.79 5.21
N ALA A 204 7.76 10.50 4.18
CA ALA A 204 8.01 9.13 3.74
C ALA A 204 9.47 8.82 3.46
N PHE A 205 9.92 7.64 3.88
CA PHE A 205 11.10 6.98 3.33
C PHE A 205 10.69 6.13 2.14
N ILE A 206 11.53 6.14 1.10
CA ILE A 206 11.34 5.37 -0.12
C ILE A 206 12.58 4.52 -0.37
N ASN A 207 12.40 3.21 -0.57
CA ASN A 207 13.35 2.38 -1.29
C ASN A 207 12.89 2.23 -2.73
N ILE A 208 13.81 2.48 -3.66
CA ILE A 208 13.53 2.24 -5.07
C ILE A 208 13.63 0.76 -5.41
N ASP A 209 12.91 0.34 -6.45
CA ASP A 209 13.16 -0.94 -7.09
C ASP A 209 14.30 -0.79 -8.10
N LEU A 210 15.45 -1.39 -7.77
CA LEU A 210 16.66 -1.34 -8.58
C LEU A 210 16.46 -1.92 -9.99
N THR A 211 15.62 -2.95 -10.13
CA THR A 211 15.38 -3.59 -11.43
C THR A 211 14.51 -2.70 -12.31
N ALA A 212 13.43 -2.17 -11.76
CA ALA A 212 12.51 -1.31 -12.49
C ALA A 212 13.17 0.00 -12.94
N LEU A 213 13.90 0.67 -12.03
CA LEU A 213 14.61 1.90 -12.37
C LEU A 213 15.89 1.66 -13.16
N GLY A 214 16.56 0.51 -12.99
CA GLY A 214 17.68 0.13 -13.83
C GLY A 214 17.28 -0.04 -15.29
N ASN A 215 16.17 -0.74 -15.54
CA ASN A 215 15.57 -0.85 -16.88
C ASN A 215 15.15 0.50 -17.47
N TRP A 216 14.63 1.40 -16.63
CA TRP A 216 14.32 2.76 -17.07
C TRP A 216 15.60 3.53 -17.43
N ALA A 217 16.64 3.44 -16.60
CA ALA A 217 17.91 4.12 -16.80
C ALA A 217 18.57 3.67 -18.12
N GLU A 218 18.63 2.35 -18.37
CA GLU A 218 19.15 1.79 -19.62
C GLU A 218 18.41 2.33 -20.85
N ARG A 219 17.07 2.33 -20.83
CA ARG A 219 16.24 2.84 -21.93
C ARG A 219 16.38 4.34 -22.19
N ASN A 220 16.81 5.10 -21.19
CA ASN A 220 16.98 6.55 -21.28
C ASN A 220 18.46 6.97 -21.36
N GLY A 221 19.39 6.02 -21.52
CA GLY A 221 20.82 6.31 -21.62
C GLY A 221 21.44 6.90 -20.35
N VAL A 222 20.88 6.58 -19.18
CA VAL A 222 21.36 7.04 -17.87
C VAL A 222 22.29 5.99 -17.29
N SER A 223 23.55 6.38 -17.07
CA SER A 223 24.56 5.51 -16.44
C SER A 223 24.53 5.62 -14.92
N TYR A 224 24.68 4.50 -14.23
CA TYR A 224 24.83 4.41 -12.78
C TYR A 224 25.68 3.18 -12.42
N GLY A 225 26.47 3.26 -11.36
CA GLY A 225 27.36 2.19 -10.90
C GLY A 225 26.85 1.40 -9.69
N SER A 226 25.87 1.94 -8.96
CA SER A 226 25.35 1.31 -7.74
C SER A 226 23.90 1.71 -7.44
N TYR A 227 23.27 0.99 -6.51
CA TYR A 227 21.95 1.36 -5.98
C TYR A 227 21.97 2.79 -5.41
N GLN A 228 23.00 3.14 -4.63
CA GLN A 228 23.13 4.45 -3.99
C GLN A 228 23.22 5.58 -5.03
N GLU A 229 23.98 5.38 -6.11
CA GLU A 229 24.06 6.35 -7.21
C GLU A 229 22.72 6.52 -7.91
N LEU A 230 22.04 5.41 -8.26
CA LEU A 230 20.75 5.47 -8.93
C LEU A 230 19.68 6.16 -8.06
N ALA A 231 19.64 5.82 -6.77
CA ALA A 231 18.72 6.38 -5.79
C ALA A 231 18.92 7.89 -5.57
N ALA A 232 20.14 8.40 -5.79
CA ALA A 232 20.48 9.80 -5.64
C ALA A 232 20.22 10.65 -6.90
N LEU A 233 19.88 10.03 -8.04
CA LEU A 233 19.69 10.78 -9.30
C LEU A 233 18.49 11.73 -9.22
N PRO A 234 18.61 12.99 -9.67
CA PRO A 234 17.49 13.93 -9.73
C PRO A 234 16.29 13.39 -10.50
N GLN A 235 16.54 12.70 -11.62
CA GLN A 235 15.49 12.10 -12.44
C GLN A 235 14.70 11.02 -11.69
N VAL A 236 15.36 10.27 -10.79
CA VAL A 236 14.70 9.27 -9.95
C VAL A 236 13.84 9.96 -8.88
N TYR A 237 14.33 11.04 -8.26
CA TYR A 237 13.51 11.88 -7.39
C TYR A 237 12.28 12.45 -8.11
N ASP A 238 12.41 12.87 -9.37
CA ASP A 238 11.29 13.39 -10.17
C ASP A 238 10.22 12.31 -10.44
N ILE A 239 10.64 11.09 -10.77
CA ILE A 239 9.75 9.93 -10.96
C ILE A 239 9.00 9.62 -9.67
N ILE A 240 9.72 9.49 -8.55
CA ILE A 240 9.13 9.17 -7.25
C ILE A 240 8.20 10.30 -6.79
N ARG A 241 8.57 11.58 -7.00
CA ARG A 241 7.71 12.73 -6.73
C ARG A 241 6.41 12.66 -7.53
N GLY A 242 6.48 12.26 -8.80
CA GLY A 242 5.31 12.04 -9.65
C GLY A 242 4.35 10.99 -9.07
N HIS A 243 4.90 9.88 -8.59
CA HIS A 243 4.12 8.81 -7.93
C HIS A 243 3.49 9.30 -6.63
N ILE A 244 4.25 9.99 -5.78
CA ILE A 244 3.72 10.55 -4.52
C ILE A 244 2.61 11.57 -4.80
N ARG A 245 2.74 12.42 -5.82
CA ARG A 245 1.67 13.33 -6.24
C ARG A 245 0.41 12.59 -6.67
N GLN A 246 0.53 11.46 -7.35
CA GLN A 246 -0.63 10.62 -7.67
C GLN A 246 -1.25 10.03 -6.39
N VAL A 247 -0.45 9.49 -5.47
CA VAL A 247 -0.95 8.99 -4.17
C VAL A 247 -1.66 10.09 -3.40
N ASN A 248 -1.12 11.30 -3.34
CA ASN A 248 -1.77 12.44 -2.67
C ASN A 248 -3.13 12.79 -3.30
N ARG A 249 -3.27 12.71 -4.64
CA ARG A 249 -4.57 12.87 -5.30
C ARG A 249 -5.55 11.77 -4.91
N ASP A 250 -5.08 10.53 -4.84
CA ASP A 250 -5.91 9.39 -4.46
C ASP A 250 -6.37 9.49 -3.00
N LEU A 251 -5.49 9.92 -2.09
CA LEU A 251 -5.83 10.19 -0.69
C LEU A 251 -6.86 11.32 -0.57
N ALA A 252 -6.69 12.41 -1.33
CA ALA A 252 -7.62 13.53 -1.35
C ALA A 252 -9.04 13.15 -1.84
N ALA A 253 -9.16 12.11 -2.66
CA ALA A 253 -10.46 11.59 -3.11
C ALA A 253 -11.19 10.74 -2.05
N GLU A 254 -10.50 10.37 -0.97
CA GLU A 254 -11.03 9.52 0.10
C GLU A 254 -11.28 10.34 1.38
N PRO A 255 -12.54 10.59 1.77
CA PRO A 255 -12.86 11.50 2.87
C PRO A 255 -12.14 11.19 4.19
N ALA A 256 -11.91 9.91 4.51
CA ALA A 256 -11.23 9.49 5.74
C ALA A 256 -9.72 9.78 5.73
N MET A 257 -9.11 9.92 4.55
CA MET A 257 -7.65 10.05 4.37
C MET A 257 -7.22 11.36 3.72
N ALA A 258 -8.17 12.26 3.39
CA ALA A 258 -7.90 13.45 2.60
C ALA A 258 -6.87 14.42 3.19
N GLY A 259 -6.73 14.46 4.52
CA GLY A 259 -5.72 15.29 5.20
C GLY A 259 -4.33 14.68 5.26
N ALA A 260 -4.15 13.39 4.95
CA ALA A 260 -2.91 12.65 5.17
C ALA A 260 -1.91 12.75 4.01
N ALA A 261 -1.88 13.89 3.32
CA ALA A 261 -1.01 14.08 2.15
C ALA A 261 0.47 14.07 2.55
N ILE A 262 1.27 13.31 1.79
CA ILE A 262 2.73 13.28 1.94
C ILE A 262 3.28 14.64 1.51
N THR A 263 3.99 15.32 2.39
CA THR A 263 4.56 16.64 2.12
C THR A 263 6.05 16.54 1.79
N ARG A 264 6.77 15.62 2.45
CA ARG A 264 8.21 15.43 2.26
C ARG A 264 8.58 13.97 2.15
N PHE A 265 9.64 13.68 1.41
CA PHE A 265 10.16 12.34 1.28
C PHE A 265 11.66 12.32 1.07
N VAL A 266 12.26 11.15 1.28
CA VAL A 266 13.66 10.89 1.00
C VAL A 266 13.79 9.51 0.38
N ILE A 267 14.66 9.39 -0.62
CA ILE A 267 15.04 8.08 -1.17
C ILE A 267 16.26 7.60 -0.38
N LEU A 268 16.12 6.44 0.27
CA LEU A 268 17.20 5.89 1.09
C LEU A 268 18.33 5.36 0.20
N HIS A 269 19.57 5.65 0.61
CA HIS A 269 20.84 5.20 0.02
C HIS A 269 21.08 3.69 0.05
N LYS A 270 20.31 2.93 0.83
CA LYS A 270 20.28 1.45 0.82
C LYS A 270 18.84 0.95 0.87
N GLU A 271 18.63 -0.30 0.47
CA GLU A 271 17.37 -1.01 0.72
C GLU A 271 17.24 -1.38 2.21
N LEU A 272 16.02 -1.35 2.75
CA LEU A 272 15.73 -1.89 4.07
C LEU A 272 15.91 -3.41 4.07
N ASP A 273 16.55 -3.94 5.12
CA ASP A 273 16.94 -5.35 5.17
C ASP A 273 16.49 -6.05 6.46
N ALA A 274 16.25 -7.36 6.37
CA ALA A 274 15.90 -8.19 7.52
C ALA A 274 17.12 -8.49 8.41
N ASP A 275 18.32 -8.63 7.83
CA ASP A 275 19.57 -8.85 8.57
C ASP A 275 19.98 -7.59 9.36
N ASP A 276 19.57 -6.42 8.88
CA ASP A 276 19.68 -5.15 9.60
C ASP A 276 18.59 -4.94 10.66
N GLY A 277 17.64 -5.87 10.77
CA GLY A 277 16.53 -5.80 11.70
C GLY A 277 15.42 -4.81 11.30
N GLU A 278 15.49 -4.21 10.12
CA GLU A 278 14.51 -3.22 9.64
C GLU A 278 13.26 -3.89 9.08
N LEU A 279 13.42 -5.10 8.53
CA LEU A 279 12.34 -5.95 8.07
C LEU A 279 12.27 -7.25 8.88
N THR A 280 11.11 -7.90 8.89
CA THR A 280 11.01 -9.32 9.24
C THR A 280 11.54 -10.17 8.09
N ARG A 281 11.80 -11.46 8.33
CA ARG A 281 12.14 -12.43 7.25
C ARG A 281 11.02 -12.57 6.20
N THR A 282 9.78 -12.26 6.58
CA THR A 282 8.63 -12.17 5.66
C THR A 282 8.50 -10.79 5.00
N ARG A 283 9.54 -9.95 5.08
CA ARG A 283 9.65 -8.60 4.51
C ARG A 283 8.61 -7.60 5.02
N LYS A 284 8.17 -7.73 6.28
CA LYS A 284 7.32 -6.73 6.95
C LYS A 284 8.18 -5.69 7.67
N VAL A 285 7.87 -4.42 7.51
CA VAL A 285 8.60 -3.32 8.18
C VAL A 285 8.47 -3.40 9.70
N ARG A 286 9.60 -3.36 10.42
CA ARG A 286 9.67 -3.23 11.88
C ARG A 286 9.70 -1.75 12.25
N ARG A 287 8.54 -1.09 12.16
CA ARG A 287 8.40 0.39 12.25
C ARG A 287 9.10 1.01 13.46
N ALA A 288 8.88 0.49 14.66
CA ALA A 288 9.51 1.01 15.88
C ALA A 288 11.05 0.99 15.78
N PHE A 289 11.60 -0.09 15.23
CA PHE A 289 13.05 -0.23 15.02
C PHE A 289 13.57 0.70 13.92
N VAL A 290 12.84 0.85 12.81
CA VAL A 290 13.20 1.82 11.76
C VAL A 290 13.18 3.25 12.30
N GLN A 291 12.15 3.61 13.09
CA GLN A 291 12.05 4.93 13.70
C GLN A 291 13.18 5.21 14.69
N GLU A 292 13.59 4.22 15.48
CA GLU A 292 14.74 4.33 16.39
C GLU A 292 16.06 4.44 15.63
N LYS A 293 16.33 3.52 14.70
CA LYS A 293 17.57 3.45 13.92
C LYS A 293 17.80 4.72 13.08
N TYR A 294 16.74 5.26 12.49
CA TYR A 294 16.78 6.45 11.65
C TYR A 294 16.26 7.71 12.34
N ALA A 295 16.23 7.75 13.68
CA ALA A 295 15.63 8.86 14.44
C ALA A 295 16.16 10.24 14.02
N GLY A 296 17.47 10.35 13.76
CA GLY A 296 18.09 11.58 13.25
C GLY A 296 17.53 12.00 11.89
N LEU A 297 17.50 11.09 10.91
CA LEU A 297 16.95 11.37 9.57
C LEU A 297 15.45 11.69 9.63
N VAL A 298 14.69 10.97 10.47
CA VAL A 298 13.26 11.24 10.70
C VAL A 298 13.07 12.64 11.31
N ALA A 299 13.88 13.04 12.29
CA ALA A 299 13.81 14.40 12.85
C ALA A 299 14.09 15.46 11.79
N THR A 300 15.15 15.29 10.99
CA THR A 300 15.53 16.24 9.93
C THR A 300 14.47 16.35 8.81
N LEU A 301 13.66 15.30 8.56
CA LEU A 301 12.51 15.39 7.66
C LEU A 301 11.44 16.39 8.11
N TYR A 302 11.36 16.71 9.41
CA TYR A 302 10.42 17.69 9.95
C TYR A 302 11.07 19.06 10.19
N GLU A 303 12.36 19.21 9.92
CA GLU A 303 13.09 20.47 9.95
C GLU A 303 13.16 21.08 8.54
N ASN A 304 13.47 22.37 8.42
CA ASN A 304 13.61 23.03 7.11
C ASN A 304 14.98 22.74 6.42
N ALA A 305 15.50 21.53 6.57
CA ALA A 305 16.78 21.10 6.01
C ALA A 305 16.58 20.43 4.64
N ARG A 306 17.45 20.71 3.67
CA ARG A 306 17.38 20.12 2.31
C ARG A 306 18.20 18.84 2.15
N GLU A 307 19.15 18.62 3.05
CA GLU A 307 20.06 17.49 3.01
C GLU A 307 20.29 16.95 4.42
N CYS A 308 20.58 15.66 4.53
CA CYS A 308 20.93 15.00 5.78
C CYS A 308 22.06 14.00 5.53
N PHE A 309 23.18 14.14 6.26
CA PHE A 309 24.22 13.13 6.27
C PHE A 309 23.79 11.96 7.15
N VAL A 310 23.88 10.75 6.62
CA VAL A 310 23.58 9.52 7.35
C VAL A 310 24.76 8.55 7.25
N SER A 311 25.04 7.88 8.36
CA SER A 311 25.99 6.77 8.46
C SER A 311 25.24 5.58 9.04
N THR A 312 24.92 4.61 8.20
CA THR A 312 24.05 3.48 8.54
C THR A 312 24.91 2.23 8.70
N GLU A 313 24.80 1.57 9.86
CA GLU A 313 25.37 0.24 10.04
C GLU A 313 24.57 -0.80 9.23
N VAL A 314 25.29 -1.61 8.46
CA VAL A 314 24.75 -2.68 7.61
C VAL A 314 25.42 -4.00 7.97
N THR A 315 24.63 -5.05 8.05
CA THR A 315 25.07 -6.42 8.28
C THR A 315 25.08 -7.15 6.94
N PHE A 316 26.25 -7.62 6.52
CA PHE A 316 26.38 -8.43 5.31
C PHE A 316 25.90 -9.86 5.56
N GLU A 317 25.63 -10.62 4.49
CA GLU A 317 25.14 -12.00 4.58
C GLU A 317 26.05 -12.94 5.39
N ASP A 318 27.35 -12.62 5.46
CA ASP A 318 28.34 -13.37 6.24
C ASP A 318 28.42 -12.94 7.72
N GLY A 319 27.52 -12.05 8.15
CA GLY A 319 27.42 -11.53 9.52
C GLY A 319 28.40 -10.40 9.84
N ARG A 320 29.28 -10.00 8.91
CA ARG A 320 30.13 -8.83 9.12
C ARG A 320 29.31 -7.55 9.15
N LYS A 321 29.71 -6.61 10.00
CA LYS A 321 29.13 -5.27 10.07
C LYS A 321 30.00 -4.28 9.30
N GLY A 322 29.37 -3.47 8.47
CA GLY A 322 29.98 -2.34 7.77
C GLY A 322 29.19 -1.06 7.99
N ARG A 323 29.68 0.03 7.42
CA ARG A 323 28.96 1.31 7.35
C ARG A 323 28.77 1.72 5.90
N ILE A 324 27.56 2.17 5.59
CA ILE A 324 27.27 2.88 4.34
C ILE A 324 26.94 4.32 4.71
N GLU A 325 27.62 5.25 4.07
CA GLU A 325 27.47 6.68 4.34
C GLU A 325 26.95 7.39 3.09
N ALA A 326 26.05 8.35 3.29
CA ALA A 326 25.46 9.12 2.22
C ALA A 326 24.97 10.48 2.72
N THR A 327 25.06 11.50 1.87
CA THR A 327 24.25 12.71 2.03
C THR A 327 22.97 12.52 1.24
N LEU A 328 21.83 12.48 1.95
CA LEU A 328 20.52 12.29 1.35
C LEU A 328 19.85 13.62 1.09
N THR A 329 19.19 13.76 -0.07
CA THR A 329 18.33 14.90 -0.39
C THR A 329 16.95 14.71 0.23
N LEU A 330 16.50 15.68 1.02
CA LEU A 330 15.17 15.71 1.62
C LEU A 330 14.23 16.51 0.73
N ALA A 331 13.49 15.81 -0.12
CA ALA A 331 12.66 16.40 -1.16
C ALA A 331 11.28 16.80 -0.64
N GLU A 332 10.79 17.94 -1.12
CA GLU A 332 9.37 18.31 -1.01
C GLU A 332 8.58 17.73 -2.19
N VAL A 333 7.32 17.41 -1.94
CA VAL A 333 6.41 16.85 -2.96
C VAL A 333 5.88 17.95 -3.87
N ASP A 334 5.48 19.07 -3.29
CA ASP A 334 5.07 20.28 -4.00
C ASP A 334 5.94 21.42 -3.47
N ASP A 335 6.38 22.33 -4.34
CA ASP A 335 7.09 23.54 -3.95
C ASP A 335 6.10 24.45 -3.20
N ARG A 336 5.82 24.14 -1.93
CA ARG A 336 5.07 25.03 -1.07
C ARG A 336 6.05 26.11 -0.64
N GLY A 337 5.83 27.33 -1.13
CA GLY A 337 6.29 28.51 -0.41
C GLY A 337 5.90 28.41 1.08
N PRO A 338 6.59 29.13 1.97
CA PRO A 338 6.61 28.87 3.41
C PRO A 338 5.21 28.73 4.04
N HIS A 339 5.11 27.79 4.99
CA HIS A 339 3.89 27.40 5.68
C HIS A 339 3.05 28.60 6.20
N PRO A 340 1.70 28.52 6.20
CA PRO A 340 0.82 29.58 6.70
C PRO A 340 1.10 30.01 8.15
N HIS A 341 1.59 29.09 9.00
CA HIS A 341 1.91 29.39 10.40
C HIS A 341 3.17 30.25 10.60
N GLN A 342 3.96 30.54 9.56
CA GLN A 342 5.10 31.45 9.66
C GLN A 342 4.76 32.92 9.33
N ARG A 343 3.55 33.22 8.86
CA ARG A 343 3.15 34.63 8.62
C ARG A 343 2.81 35.40 9.90
N GLU A 344 2.48 34.72 10.99
CA GLU A 344 2.10 35.39 12.24
C GLU A 344 3.29 35.72 13.15
N THR A 345 4.46 35.10 12.95
CA THR A 345 5.66 35.38 13.77
C THR A 345 6.56 36.46 13.19
N LEU A 346 6.33 36.90 11.95
CA LEU A 346 7.09 37.98 11.28
C LEU A 346 6.35 39.34 11.27
N ALA A 347 5.19 39.42 11.94
CA ALA A 347 4.37 40.62 12.05
C ALA A 347 4.13 41.05 13.52
N ALA A 348 5.03 40.68 14.43
CA ALA A 348 5.01 41.10 15.84
C ALA A 348 6.31 41.83 16.21
#